data_AF-A0A6P1ZE36-F1
#
_entry.id   AF-A0A6P1ZE36-F1
#
_cell.length_a   1.000
_cell.length_b   1.000
_cell.length_c   1.000
_cell.angle_alpha   90.00
_cell.angle_beta   90.00
_cell.angle_gamma   90.00
#
_symmetry.space_group_name_H-M   'P 1'
#
loop_
_entity.id
_entity.type
_entity.pdbx_description
1 polymer ?
#
loop_
_entity_poly.entity_id
_entity_poly.type
_entity_poly.pdbx_seq_one_letter_code
_entity_poly.pdbx_strand_id
1 'polypeptide(L)'
;LVADTNGDANGDGASNGGDRIVSRGYTLKDHTSQGVANFITITGGKLTTFRYVAENAGDLACRKLKVDVPCRTRTEPLPPSDAARSTEPTLGARTLSHRAEEADVILCECEMVSGRVVDSMMQEMAQDSKLSALSALNVRSRVGKGPCQGCFCGPSVTSHLYYEIWLAADRGLDELKEFVGRSRRGTAPILWGVPLQQSELQEALLCGMLELERKPSYLTILAGATRSSRVLLKEQQT
;
A
#
# COMPACT_ATOMS: atom_id res chain seq x y z
N LEU A 1 -3.79 9.36 -28.84
CA LEU A 1 -2.66 8.93 -28.00
C LEU A 1 -1.51 8.72 -28.97
N VAL A 2 -0.57 9.66 -29.01
CA VAL A 2 0.60 9.53 -29.88
C VAL A 2 1.67 8.83 -29.06
N ALA A 3 2.24 7.77 -29.60
CA ALA A 3 3.45 7.17 -29.06
C ALA A 3 4.61 7.95 -29.65
N ASP A 4 5.35 8.69 -28.82
CA ASP A 4 6.64 9.24 -29.24
C ASP A 4 7.64 8.09 -29.16
N THR A 5 7.80 7.38 -30.28
CA THR A 5 8.63 6.18 -30.38
C THR A 5 10.07 6.46 -30.75
N ASN A 6 10.41 7.71 -31.06
CA ASN A 6 11.78 8.16 -31.31
C ASN A 6 11.94 9.55 -30.67
N GLY A 7 13.07 9.77 -30.01
CA GLY A 7 13.39 11.01 -29.30
C GLY A 7 13.63 12.23 -30.20
N ASP A 8 12.93 12.35 -31.32
CA ASP A 8 12.97 13.51 -32.18
C ASP A 8 11.93 14.52 -31.68
N ALA A 9 12.37 15.31 -30.70
CA ALA A 9 11.67 16.52 -30.32
C ALA A 9 11.70 17.49 -31.51
N ASN A 10 10.67 17.47 -32.35
CA ASN A 10 10.39 18.58 -33.23
C ASN A 10 8.89 18.84 -33.30
N GLY A 11 8.47 19.78 -32.45
CA GLY A 11 7.13 20.34 -32.39
C GLY A 11 7.24 21.75 -31.81
N ASP A 12 7.70 22.69 -32.63
CA ASP A 12 7.67 24.11 -32.35
C ASP A 12 6.23 24.54 -32.05
N GLY A 13 6.03 24.99 -30.81
CA GLY A 13 4.76 25.49 -30.31
C GLY A 13 5.01 26.30 -29.05
N ALA A 14 5.68 27.44 -29.20
CA ALA A 14 5.82 28.44 -28.14
C ALA A 14 4.42 28.82 -27.63
N SER A 15 4.05 28.27 -26.47
CA SER A 15 2.86 28.68 -25.72
C SER A 15 3.31 29.10 -24.34
N ASN A 16 3.10 30.40 -24.12
CA ASN A 16 3.43 31.14 -22.93
C ASN A 16 2.60 30.61 -21.74
N GLY A 17 3.26 30.17 -20.66
CA GLY A 17 2.70 30.03 -19.32
C GLY A 17 1.56 29.03 -19.12
N GLY A 18 1.88 27.77 -18.82
CA GLY A 18 0.90 26.86 -18.24
C GLY A 18 1.46 25.46 -17.94
N ASP A 19 1.62 25.16 -16.65
CA ASP A 19 1.98 23.84 -16.07
C ASP A 19 1.00 22.69 -16.46
N ARG A 20 0.00 23.00 -17.28
CA ARG A 20 -1.03 22.10 -17.81
C ARG A 20 -0.71 21.59 -19.23
N ILE A 21 0.39 22.02 -19.85
CA ILE A 21 0.86 21.56 -21.17
C ILE A 21 1.92 20.45 -20.99
N VAL A 22 1.70 19.54 -20.04
CA VAL A 22 2.49 18.31 -19.96
C VAL A 22 1.81 17.28 -20.86
N SER A 23 2.56 16.77 -21.84
CA SER A 23 2.15 15.65 -22.70
C SER A 23 1.62 14.50 -21.82
N ARG A 24 0.32 14.21 -21.93
CA ARG A 24 -0.34 13.09 -21.23
C ARG A 24 -0.19 11.76 -21.99
N GLY A 25 0.82 11.66 -22.84
CA GLY A 25 1.16 10.48 -23.64
C GLY A 25 2.03 9.48 -22.88
N TYR A 26 2.60 8.54 -23.61
CA TYR A 26 3.67 7.68 -23.11
C TYR A 26 4.81 7.68 -24.13
N THR A 27 6.04 7.49 -23.63
CA THR A 27 7.24 7.35 -24.45
C THR A 27 7.78 5.94 -24.25
N LEU A 28 8.13 5.28 -25.35
CA LEU A 28 8.79 3.98 -25.35
C LEU A 28 10.16 4.16 -26.00
N LYS A 29 11.21 4.12 -25.18
CA LYS A 29 12.57 4.41 -25.62
C LYS A 29 13.41 3.14 -25.72
N ASP A 30 13.94 2.91 -26.92
CA ASP A 30 15.01 1.94 -27.16
C ASP A 30 16.38 2.61 -26.96
N HIS A 31 17.23 2.03 -26.12
CA HIS A 31 18.54 2.58 -25.80
C HIS A 31 19.68 2.02 -26.68
N THR A 32 19.38 1.31 -27.76
CA THR A 32 20.39 0.74 -28.68
C THR A 32 21.28 1.82 -29.30
N SER A 33 20.71 2.97 -29.65
CA SER A 33 21.48 4.13 -30.17
C SER A 33 22.46 4.71 -29.15
N GLN A 34 22.26 4.42 -27.86
CA GLN A 34 23.12 4.80 -26.75
C GLN A 34 24.12 3.68 -26.37
N GLY A 35 24.22 2.62 -27.19
CA GLY A 35 25.07 1.47 -26.93
C GLY A 35 24.50 0.43 -25.95
N VAL A 36 23.24 0.57 -25.52
CA VAL A 36 22.59 -0.35 -24.58
C VAL A 36 21.51 -1.16 -25.28
N ALA A 37 21.88 -2.31 -25.84
CA ALA A 37 21.02 -3.09 -26.73
C ALA A 37 19.79 -3.73 -26.05
N ASN A 38 19.88 -4.07 -24.76
CA ASN A 38 18.88 -4.86 -24.03
C ASN A 38 18.12 -4.05 -22.97
N PHE A 39 17.99 -2.74 -23.18
CA PHE A 39 17.31 -1.86 -22.25
C PHE A 39 16.24 -1.03 -22.95
N ILE A 40 15.02 -1.08 -22.41
CA ILE A 40 13.86 -0.35 -22.89
C ILE A 40 13.29 0.42 -21.71
N THR A 41 12.99 1.70 -21.90
CA THR A 41 12.32 2.53 -20.90
C THR A 41 10.92 2.89 -21.35
N ILE A 42 9.95 2.75 -20.46
CA ILE A 42 8.60 3.27 -20.61
C ILE A 42 8.44 4.43 -19.64
N THR A 43 8.10 5.62 -20.13
CA THR A 43 7.77 6.77 -19.28
C THR A 43 6.38 7.28 -19.58
N GLY A 44 5.65 7.66 -18.52
CA GLY A 44 4.28 8.15 -18.63
C GLY A 44 3.26 7.04 -18.87
N GLY A 45 2.20 7.36 -19.62
CA GLY A 45 1.03 6.50 -19.78
C GLY A 45 0.00 6.69 -18.68
N LYS A 46 -1.16 6.07 -18.87
CA LYS A 46 -2.29 6.12 -17.95
C LYS A 46 -2.72 4.72 -17.58
N LEU A 47 -3.34 4.58 -16.41
CA LEU A 47 -3.96 3.32 -16.02
C LEU A 47 -5.01 2.85 -17.03
N THR A 48 -5.69 3.75 -17.74
CA THR A 48 -6.64 3.37 -18.80
C THR A 48 -5.99 2.90 -20.10
N THR A 49 -4.69 3.16 -20.28
CA THR A 49 -3.93 2.79 -21.49
C THR A 49 -2.87 1.73 -21.21
N PHE A 50 -2.76 1.24 -19.97
CA PHE A 50 -1.67 0.37 -19.53
C PHE A 50 -1.50 -0.86 -20.43
N ARG A 51 -2.61 -1.50 -20.83
CA ARG A 51 -2.59 -2.66 -21.73
C ARG A 51 -1.95 -2.33 -23.09
N TYR A 52 -2.34 -1.20 -23.68
CA TYR A 52 -1.79 -0.76 -24.97
C TYR A 52 -0.30 -0.39 -24.85
N VAL A 53 0.10 0.26 -23.76
CA VAL A 53 1.51 0.57 -23.49
C VAL A 53 2.32 -0.72 -23.32
N ALA A 54 1.80 -1.69 -22.56
CA ALA A 54 2.42 -2.99 -22.35
C ALA A 54 2.54 -3.80 -23.64
N GLU A 55 1.52 -3.76 -24.51
CA GLU A 55 1.54 -4.38 -25.84
C GLU A 55 2.70 -3.83 -26.68
N ASN A 56 2.81 -2.49 -26.83
CA ASN A 56 3.90 -1.90 -27.61
C ASN A 56 5.29 -2.18 -27.03
N ALA A 57 5.43 -2.17 -25.70
CA ALA A 57 6.68 -2.52 -25.04
C ALA A 57 7.03 -4.00 -25.22
N GLY A 58 6.04 -4.89 -25.10
CA GLY A 58 6.17 -6.32 -25.36
C GLY A 58 6.58 -6.60 -26.79
N ASP A 59 5.95 -5.95 -27.77
CA ASP A 59 6.29 -6.10 -29.19
C ASP A 59 7.74 -5.64 -29.48
N LEU A 60 8.20 -4.56 -28.85
CA LEU A 60 9.59 -4.13 -28.96
C LEU A 60 10.56 -5.13 -28.33
N ALA A 61 10.22 -5.70 -27.17
CA ALA A 61 11.00 -6.75 -26.54
C ALA A 61 11.06 -8.02 -27.41
N CYS A 62 9.93 -8.47 -27.96
CA CYS A 62 9.85 -9.61 -28.87
C CYS A 62 10.72 -9.41 -30.12
N ARG A 63 10.68 -8.22 -30.75
CA ARG A 63 11.56 -7.89 -31.88
C ARG A 63 13.04 -8.02 -31.54
N LYS A 64 13.47 -7.52 -30.36
CA LYS A 64 14.87 -7.64 -29.91
C LYS A 64 15.28 -9.08 -29.63
N LEU A 65 14.38 -9.86 -29.04
CA LEU A 65 14.59 -11.27 -28.72
C LEU A 65 14.41 -12.20 -29.94
N LYS A 66 14.04 -11.66 -31.10
CA LYS A 66 13.71 -12.42 -32.32
C LYS A 66 12.60 -13.44 -32.10
N VAL A 67 11.62 -13.07 -31.27
CA VAL A 67 10.41 -13.86 -31.02
C VAL A 67 9.28 -13.27 -31.87
N ASP A 68 8.66 -14.11 -32.70
CA ASP A 68 7.55 -13.72 -33.56
C ASP A 68 6.25 -14.38 -33.07
N VAL A 69 5.62 -13.75 -32.08
CA VAL A 69 4.36 -14.21 -31.48
C VAL A 69 3.43 -13.00 -31.35
N PRO A 70 2.19 -13.06 -31.86
CA PRO A 70 1.26 -11.95 -31.77
C PRO A 70 0.79 -11.72 -30.32
N CYS A 71 0.63 -10.45 -29.93
CA CYS A 71 0.08 -10.09 -28.64
C CYS A 71 -1.40 -10.52 -28.52
N ARG A 72 -1.75 -11.19 -27.41
CA ARG A 72 -3.11 -11.71 -27.13
C ARG A 72 -3.86 -10.94 -26.05
N THR A 73 -3.21 -9.97 -25.40
CA THR A 73 -3.74 -9.26 -24.22
C THR A 73 -5.03 -8.48 -24.46
N ARG A 74 -5.40 -8.22 -25.74
CA ARG A 74 -6.68 -7.58 -26.09
C ARG A 74 -7.88 -8.48 -25.86
N THR A 75 -7.72 -9.79 -26.02
CA THR A 75 -8.80 -10.78 -25.97
C THR A 75 -8.67 -11.78 -24.83
N GLU A 76 -7.46 -11.96 -24.31
CA GLU A 76 -7.20 -12.81 -23.16
C GLU A 76 -7.60 -12.10 -21.86
N PRO A 77 -8.58 -12.63 -21.09
CA PRO A 77 -8.99 -12.01 -19.84
C PRO A 77 -7.86 -12.11 -18.81
N LEU A 78 -7.81 -11.14 -17.91
CA LEU A 78 -6.98 -11.28 -16.71
C LEU A 78 -7.49 -12.49 -15.91
N PRO A 79 -6.60 -13.24 -15.23
CA PRO A 79 -7.03 -14.28 -14.32
C PRO A 79 -8.06 -13.72 -13.32
N PRO A 80 -9.17 -14.43 -13.08
CA PRO A 80 -10.12 -14.00 -12.08
C PRO A 80 -9.40 -13.91 -10.73
N SER A 81 -9.58 -12.80 -10.04
CA SER A 81 -9.00 -12.58 -8.72
C SER A 81 -10.02 -11.86 -7.85
N ASP A 82 -10.39 -12.51 -6.75
CA ASP A 82 -11.21 -11.89 -5.71
C ASP A 82 -10.41 -10.94 -4.82
N ALA A 83 -9.08 -10.92 -4.96
CA ALA A 83 -8.15 -10.14 -4.14
C ALA A 83 -8.39 -8.62 -4.18
N ALA A 84 -9.07 -8.12 -5.22
CA ALA A 84 -9.42 -6.70 -5.35
C ALA A 84 -10.92 -6.42 -5.10
N ARG A 85 -11.75 -7.45 -4.91
CA ARG A 85 -13.20 -7.30 -4.77
C ARG A 85 -13.56 -6.34 -3.65
N SER A 86 -12.87 -6.47 -2.52
CA SER A 86 -13.03 -5.64 -1.33
C SER A 86 -12.43 -4.22 -1.43
N THR A 87 -11.90 -3.84 -2.59
CA THR A 87 -11.59 -2.44 -2.90
C THR A 87 -12.79 -1.68 -3.44
N GLU A 88 -13.87 -2.37 -3.84
CA GLU A 88 -15.08 -1.71 -4.32
C GLU A 88 -15.71 -0.85 -3.22
N PRO A 89 -15.98 0.44 -3.49
CA PRO A 89 -16.77 1.25 -2.59
C PRO A 89 -18.14 0.61 -2.37
N THR A 90 -18.69 0.74 -1.16
CA THR A 90 -20.02 0.24 -0.78
C THR A 90 -20.17 -1.28 -0.70
N LEU A 91 -19.18 -2.09 -1.12
CA LEU A 91 -19.28 -3.55 -1.06
C LEU A 91 -19.45 -4.04 0.39
N GLY A 92 -18.67 -3.48 1.32
CA GLY A 92 -18.79 -3.77 2.74
C GLY A 92 -20.21 -3.56 3.26
N ALA A 93 -20.76 -2.37 3.02
CA ALA A 93 -22.12 -2.02 3.42
C ALA A 93 -23.18 -2.97 2.81
N ARG A 94 -23.08 -3.27 1.51
CA ARG A 94 -24.01 -4.20 0.83
C ARG A 94 -23.92 -5.60 1.42
N THR A 95 -22.70 -6.09 1.66
CA THR A 95 -22.48 -7.45 2.18
C THR A 95 -23.07 -7.61 3.58
N LEU A 96 -22.89 -6.61 4.44
CA LEU A 96 -23.48 -6.60 5.78
C LEU A 96 -25.01 -6.50 5.74
N SER A 97 -25.59 -5.66 4.88
CA SER A 97 -27.05 -5.56 4.76
C SER A 97 -27.71 -6.89 4.35
N HIS A 98 -27.03 -7.69 3.53
CA HIS A 98 -27.54 -9.00 3.09
C HIS A 98 -27.24 -10.14 4.07
N ARG A 99 -26.35 -9.95 5.05
CA ARG A 99 -25.86 -10.99 5.97
C ARG A 99 -25.94 -10.58 7.44
N ALA A 100 -26.84 -9.66 7.79
CA ALA A 100 -26.95 -9.09 9.13
C ALA A 100 -27.23 -10.14 10.23
N GLU A 101 -27.72 -11.33 9.86
CA GLU A 101 -28.00 -12.44 10.77
C GLU A 101 -26.74 -13.24 11.16
N GLU A 102 -25.64 -13.09 10.43
CA GLU A 102 -24.33 -13.66 10.80
C GLU A 102 -23.56 -12.65 11.65
N ALA A 103 -23.36 -12.94 12.94
CA ALA A 103 -22.54 -12.10 13.80
C ALA A 103 -21.09 -12.05 13.28
N ASP A 104 -20.67 -10.89 12.78
CA ASP A 104 -19.30 -10.61 12.33
C ASP A 104 -18.86 -9.26 12.89
N VAL A 105 -17.63 -9.18 13.39
CA VAL A 105 -17.10 -7.97 14.02
C VAL A 105 -16.72 -6.97 12.93
N ILE A 106 -17.19 -5.73 13.06
CA ILE A 106 -16.77 -4.65 12.15
C ILE A 106 -15.46 -4.08 12.67
N LEU A 107 -14.40 -4.21 11.86
CA LEU A 107 -13.08 -3.69 12.18
C LEU A 107 -12.85 -2.28 11.60
N CYS A 108 -13.53 -1.95 10.50
CA CYS A 108 -13.50 -0.61 9.92
C CYS A 108 -14.92 -0.11 9.67
N GLU A 109 -15.42 0.72 10.57
CA GLU A 109 -16.75 1.33 10.45
C GLU A 109 -16.86 2.27 9.25
N CYS A 110 -15.83 3.05 8.95
CA CYS A 110 -15.88 4.02 7.85
C CYS A 110 -16.15 3.39 6.48
N GLU A 111 -15.73 2.14 6.29
CA GLU A 111 -15.79 1.44 5.00
C GLU A 111 -16.52 0.10 5.10
N MET A 112 -17.10 -0.18 6.28
CA MET A 112 -17.84 -1.40 6.60
C MET A 112 -17.06 -2.69 6.29
N VAL A 113 -15.80 -2.75 6.72
CA VAL A 113 -14.94 -3.94 6.58
C VAL A 113 -15.00 -4.76 7.88
N SER A 114 -15.34 -6.04 7.74
CA SER A 114 -15.46 -6.97 8.87
C SER A 114 -14.22 -7.83 9.09
N GLY A 115 -14.16 -8.52 10.24
CA GLY A 115 -13.12 -9.48 10.59
C GLY A 115 -12.99 -10.58 9.54
N ARG A 116 -14.11 -11.19 9.13
CA ARG A 116 -14.11 -12.22 8.08
C ARG A 116 -13.48 -11.77 6.77
N VAL A 117 -13.72 -10.51 6.37
CA VAL A 117 -13.12 -9.95 5.14
C VAL A 117 -11.60 -9.84 5.31
N VAL A 118 -11.13 -9.40 6.47
CA VAL A 118 -9.69 -9.37 6.80
C VAL A 118 -9.12 -10.78 6.78
N ASP A 119 -9.78 -11.77 7.39
CA ASP A 119 -9.28 -13.14 7.45
C ASP A 119 -9.17 -13.77 6.06
N SER A 120 -10.21 -13.59 5.24
CA SER A 120 -10.24 -14.11 3.87
C SER A 120 -9.10 -13.52 3.03
N MET A 121 -8.85 -12.22 3.16
CA MET A 121 -7.72 -11.57 2.51
C MET A 121 -6.38 -12.10 3.00
N MET A 122 -6.20 -12.21 4.31
CA MET A 122 -4.93 -12.69 4.87
C MET A 122 -4.62 -14.12 4.39
N GLN A 123 -5.65 -14.97 4.25
CA GLN A 123 -5.52 -16.30 3.68
C GLN A 123 -5.15 -16.27 2.18
N GLU A 124 -5.84 -15.47 1.37
CA GLU A 124 -5.53 -15.31 -0.06
C GLU A 124 -4.10 -14.78 -0.28
N MET A 125 -3.66 -13.91 0.62
CA MET A 125 -2.37 -13.22 0.55
C MET A 125 -1.24 -13.97 1.25
N ALA A 126 -1.51 -15.10 1.92
CA ALA A 126 -0.49 -15.89 2.61
C ALA A 126 0.66 -16.32 1.67
N GLN A 127 0.42 -16.37 0.36
CA GLN A 127 1.42 -16.68 -0.66
C GLN A 127 2.18 -15.46 -1.22
N ASP A 128 1.76 -14.23 -0.90
CA ASP A 128 2.37 -12.98 -1.39
C ASP A 128 3.09 -12.24 -0.25
N SER A 129 4.38 -12.54 -0.08
CA SER A 129 5.21 -12.06 1.04
C SER A 129 5.81 -10.66 0.86
N LYS A 130 5.41 -9.91 -0.17
CA LYS A 130 6.08 -8.64 -0.51
C LYS A 130 5.70 -7.45 0.36
N LEU A 131 4.55 -7.52 1.02
CA LEU A 131 4.00 -6.42 1.81
C LEU A 131 3.74 -6.88 3.25
N SER A 132 3.86 -5.91 4.17
CA SER A 132 3.41 -6.07 5.55
C SER A 132 1.90 -6.31 5.60
N ALA A 133 1.38 -6.95 6.65
CA ALA A 133 -0.05 -7.32 6.72
C ALA A 133 -0.95 -6.08 6.58
N LEU A 134 -0.69 -5.02 7.33
CA LEU A 134 -1.46 -3.78 7.25
C LEU A 134 -1.30 -3.06 5.91
N SER A 135 -0.11 -3.05 5.33
CA SER A 135 0.11 -2.45 4.00
C SER A 135 -0.63 -3.22 2.91
N ALA A 136 -0.64 -4.55 3.04
CA ALA A 136 -1.24 -5.43 2.06
C ALA A 136 -2.77 -5.35 2.13
N LEU A 137 -3.35 -5.30 3.34
CA LEU A 137 -4.76 -4.98 3.57
C LEU A 137 -5.09 -3.58 3.08
N ASN A 138 -4.23 -2.57 3.29
CA ASN A 138 -4.45 -1.25 2.75
C ASN A 138 -4.55 -1.30 1.22
N VAL A 139 -3.62 -1.92 0.50
CA VAL A 139 -3.68 -1.90 -0.99
C VAL A 139 -4.85 -2.71 -1.56
N ARG A 140 -5.28 -3.78 -0.88
CA ARG A 140 -6.29 -4.74 -1.38
C ARG A 140 -7.68 -4.57 -0.78
N SER A 141 -7.86 -3.62 0.12
CA SER A 141 -9.16 -3.31 0.72
C SER A 141 -9.38 -1.81 0.86
N ARG A 142 -10.48 -1.44 1.50
CA ARG A 142 -10.79 -0.07 1.91
C ARG A 142 -10.28 0.30 3.31
N VAL A 143 -9.67 -0.63 4.06
CA VAL A 143 -9.09 -0.35 5.40
C VAL A 143 -8.11 0.83 5.32
N GLY A 144 -8.30 1.82 6.19
CA GLY A 144 -7.51 3.05 6.23
C GLY A 144 -7.85 4.11 5.18
N LYS A 145 -8.83 3.87 4.28
CA LYS A 145 -9.23 4.84 3.25
C LYS A 145 -10.46 5.68 3.60
N GLY A 146 -11.12 5.39 4.71
CA GLY A 146 -12.25 6.17 5.20
C GLY A 146 -11.83 7.50 5.84
N PRO A 147 -12.78 8.32 6.32
CA PRO A 147 -12.49 9.63 6.90
C PRO A 147 -11.52 9.60 8.10
N CYS A 148 -11.49 8.48 8.85
CA CYS A 148 -10.56 8.31 9.96
C CYS A 148 -9.11 8.05 9.52
N GLN A 149 -8.85 7.79 8.24
CA GLN A 149 -7.52 7.58 7.66
C GLN A 149 -6.67 6.53 8.40
N GLY A 150 -7.31 5.53 9.02
CA GLY A 150 -6.64 4.48 9.77
C GLY A 150 -6.53 4.72 11.27
N CYS A 151 -6.95 5.87 11.79
CA CYS A 151 -6.87 6.21 13.22
C CYS A 151 -7.64 5.22 14.11
N PHE A 152 -8.83 4.79 13.69
CA PHE A 152 -9.65 3.86 14.47
C PHE A 152 -9.51 2.41 13.99
N CYS A 153 -9.58 2.19 12.67
CA CYS A 153 -9.50 0.83 12.12
C CYS A 153 -8.08 0.25 12.14
N GLY A 154 -7.03 1.07 12.16
CA GLY A 154 -5.65 0.60 12.27
C GLY A 154 -5.43 -0.21 13.56
N PRO A 155 -5.67 0.36 14.76
CA PRO A 155 -5.61 -0.38 16.02
C PRO A 155 -6.50 -1.63 16.04
N SER A 156 -7.77 -1.52 15.63
CA SER A 156 -8.72 -2.64 15.65
C SER A 156 -8.28 -3.79 14.74
N VAL A 157 -7.86 -3.50 13.51
CA VAL A 157 -7.34 -4.51 12.58
C VAL A 157 -6.03 -5.11 13.10
N THR A 158 -5.13 -4.29 13.66
CA THR A 158 -3.87 -4.79 14.24
C THR A 158 -4.15 -5.76 15.39
N SER A 159 -5.09 -5.42 16.28
CA SER A 159 -5.52 -6.30 17.36
C SER A 159 -6.10 -7.61 16.85
N HIS A 160 -6.95 -7.54 15.81
CA HIS A 160 -7.52 -8.73 15.17
C HIS A 160 -6.43 -9.63 14.58
N LEU A 161 -5.43 -9.05 13.92
CA LEU A 161 -4.30 -9.80 13.36
C LEU A 161 -3.43 -10.46 14.44
N TYR A 162 -3.31 -9.88 15.63
CA TYR A 162 -2.68 -10.57 16.77
C TYR A 162 -3.53 -11.72 17.30
N TYR A 163 -4.84 -11.51 17.41
CA TYR A 163 -5.78 -12.53 17.87
C TYR A 163 -5.77 -13.76 16.95
N GLU A 164 -5.75 -13.54 15.64
CA GLU A 164 -5.66 -14.58 14.61
C GLU A 164 -4.23 -15.07 14.33
N ILE A 165 -3.24 -14.61 15.11
CA ILE A 165 -1.84 -15.09 15.06
C ILE A 165 -1.15 -14.79 13.69
N TRP A 166 -1.60 -13.75 12.99
CA TRP A 166 -0.90 -13.23 11.79
C TRP A 166 0.28 -12.32 12.15
N LEU A 167 0.27 -11.75 13.35
CA LEU A 167 1.32 -10.87 13.87
C LEU A 167 1.87 -11.41 15.19
N ALA A 168 3.13 -11.07 15.47
CA ALA A 168 3.82 -11.44 16.70
C ALA A 168 4.77 -10.32 17.16
N ALA A 169 5.07 -10.32 18.45
CA ALA A 169 5.98 -9.37 19.10
C ALA A 169 5.58 -7.89 18.85
N ASP A 170 6.53 -7.05 18.45
CA ASP A 170 6.36 -5.61 18.20
C ASP A 170 5.98 -5.28 16.76
N ARG A 171 6.01 -6.28 15.87
CA ARG A 171 5.76 -6.11 14.43
C ARG A 171 4.46 -5.36 14.14
N GLY A 172 3.38 -5.66 14.86
CA GLY A 172 2.10 -4.99 14.65
C GLY A 172 2.13 -3.50 15.00
N LEU A 173 2.91 -3.10 16.01
CA LEU A 173 3.07 -1.67 16.35
C LEU A 173 3.88 -0.94 15.29
N ASP A 174 4.97 -1.56 14.80
CA ASP A 174 5.79 -0.99 13.73
C ASP A 174 5.00 -0.87 12.43
N GLU A 175 4.26 -1.91 12.04
CA GLU A 175 3.40 -1.89 10.87
C GLU A 175 2.28 -0.84 11.00
N LEU A 176 1.69 -0.69 12.19
CA LEU A 176 0.65 0.31 12.43
C LEU A 176 1.20 1.74 12.32
N LYS A 177 2.39 1.98 12.86
CA LYS A 177 3.09 3.26 12.74
C LYS A 177 3.39 3.60 11.28
N GLU A 178 3.85 2.63 10.49
CA GLU A 178 4.03 2.84 9.06
C GLU A 178 2.70 3.12 8.35
N PHE A 179 1.68 2.32 8.62
CA PHE A 179 0.36 2.41 8.00
C PHE A 179 -0.28 3.79 8.18
N VAL A 180 -0.33 4.31 9.41
CA VAL A 180 -0.85 5.66 9.69
C VAL A 180 0.10 6.74 9.14
N GLY A 181 1.41 6.55 9.28
CA GLY A 181 2.42 7.49 8.80
C GLY A 181 2.40 7.66 7.27
N ARG A 182 2.03 6.63 6.51
CA ARG A 182 1.81 6.73 5.05
C ARG A 182 0.64 7.65 4.71
N SER A 183 -0.47 7.53 5.44
CA SER A 183 -1.63 8.40 5.21
C SER A 183 -1.30 9.87 5.51
N ARG A 184 -0.66 10.15 6.66
CA ARG A 184 -0.23 11.51 7.01
C ARG A 184 0.71 12.14 5.98
N ARG A 185 1.65 11.37 5.42
CA ARG A 185 2.51 11.85 4.33
C ARG A 185 1.71 12.27 3.10
N GLY A 186 0.62 11.56 2.80
CA GLY A 186 -0.27 11.90 1.68
C GLY A 186 -1.06 13.19 1.90
N THR A 187 -1.43 13.49 3.15
CA THR A 187 -2.18 14.70 3.51
C THR A 187 -1.31 15.89 3.89
N ALA A 188 -0.03 15.68 4.19
CA ALA A 188 0.92 16.73 4.62
C ALA A 188 0.86 18.02 3.79
N PRO A 189 0.77 18.00 2.44
CA PRO A 189 0.70 19.24 1.64
C PRO A 189 -0.58 20.08 1.85
N ILE A 190 -1.63 19.50 2.45
CA ILE A 190 -2.92 20.14 2.67
C ILE A 190 -3.29 20.29 4.16
N LEU A 191 -2.32 20.13 5.07
CA LEU A 191 -2.55 20.30 6.51
C LEU A 191 -2.59 21.79 6.92
N TRP A 192 -3.71 22.44 6.64
CA TRP A 192 -4.00 23.80 7.09
C TRP A 192 -5.49 23.91 7.44
N GLY A 193 -5.83 24.74 8.44
CA GLY A 193 -7.21 24.87 8.91
C GLY A 193 -7.74 23.58 9.55
N VAL A 194 -8.95 23.17 9.16
CA VAL A 194 -9.65 21.99 9.72
C VAL A 194 -8.88 20.67 9.51
N PRO A 195 -8.32 20.37 8.32
CA PRO A 195 -7.47 19.20 8.12
C PRO A 195 -6.30 19.08 9.11
N LEU A 196 -5.67 20.20 9.49
CA LEU A 196 -4.59 20.19 10.48
C LEU A 196 -5.13 19.79 11.86
N GLN A 197 -6.23 20.41 12.31
CA GLN A 197 -6.88 20.09 13.58
C GLN A 197 -7.28 18.60 13.65
N GLN A 198 -7.80 18.06 12.54
CA GLN A 198 -8.14 16.64 12.45
C GLN A 198 -6.90 15.74 12.55
N SER A 199 -5.80 16.09 11.88
CA SER A 199 -4.55 15.34 11.95
C SER A 199 -3.95 15.34 13.36
N GLU A 200 -3.96 16.50 14.04
CA GLU A 200 -3.50 16.62 15.44
C GLU A 200 -4.35 15.76 16.39
N LEU A 201 -5.67 15.76 16.21
CA LEU A 201 -6.56 14.91 17.00
C LEU A 201 -6.29 13.43 16.77
N GLN A 202 -6.14 13.01 15.51
CA GLN A 202 -5.81 11.63 15.15
C GLN A 202 -4.47 11.20 15.75
N GLU A 203 -3.49 12.12 15.79
CA GLU A 203 -2.21 11.89 16.44
C GLU A 203 -2.31 11.74 17.94
N ALA A 204 -3.00 12.67 18.61
CA ALA A 204 -3.20 12.62 20.05
C ALA A 204 -3.91 11.32 20.48
N LEU A 205 -4.90 10.85 19.71
CA LEU A 205 -5.58 9.58 19.98
C LEU A 205 -4.61 8.39 19.89
N LEU A 206 -3.84 8.28 18.82
CA LEU A 206 -2.94 7.15 18.61
C LEU A 206 -1.76 7.15 19.62
N CYS A 207 -1.23 8.32 19.95
CA CYS A 207 -0.18 8.44 20.96
C CYS A 207 -0.73 8.16 22.36
N GLY A 208 -1.90 8.71 22.69
CA GLY A 208 -2.54 8.49 24.00
C GLY A 208 -3.00 7.05 24.23
N MET A 209 -3.43 6.34 23.18
CA MET A 209 -3.92 4.96 23.30
C MET A 209 -2.80 3.92 23.22
N LEU A 210 -1.79 4.13 22.37
CA LEU A 210 -0.82 3.10 21.99
C LEU A 210 0.64 3.53 22.15
N GLU A 211 0.90 4.75 22.61
CA GLU A 211 2.24 5.33 22.77
C GLU A 211 3.09 5.23 21.48
N LEU A 212 2.47 5.39 20.29
CA LEU A 212 3.16 5.22 18.99
C LEU A 212 4.33 6.21 18.78
N GLU A 213 4.40 7.30 19.55
CA GLU A 213 5.51 8.24 19.58
C GLU A 213 6.78 7.63 20.18
N ARG A 214 6.65 6.62 21.04
CA ARG A 214 7.79 5.93 21.66
C ARG A 214 8.47 5.01 20.64
N LYS A 215 9.77 4.80 20.84
CA LYS A 215 10.50 3.75 20.13
C LYS A 215 10.35 2.43 20.90
N PRO A 216 10.31 1.26 20.23
CA PRO A 216 10.26 -0.03 20.90
C PRO A 216 11.39 -0.12 21.94
N SER A 217 11.02 -0.18 23.22
CA SER A 217 11.95 -0.12 24.34
C SER A 217 12.53 -1.50 24.67
N TYR A 218 13.00 -2.26 23.67
CA TYR A 218 13.65 -3.54 23.92
C TYR A 218 15.14 -3.39 24.26
N LEU A 219 15.76 -2.25 23.93
CA LEU A 219 17.13 -1.93 24.35
C LEU A 219 17.24 -1.45 25.81
N THR A 220 16.16 -0.93 26.39
CA THR A 220 16.19 -0.42 27.78
C THR A 220 15.91 -1.53 28.81
N ILE A 221 15.13 -2.55 28.47
CA ILE A 221 14.82 -3.65 29.40
C ILE A 221 16.05 -4.56 29.62
N LEU A 222 16.89 -4.77 28.60
CA LEU A 222 18.15 -5.51 28.78
C LEU A 222 19.28 -4.67 29.42
N ALA A 223 19.24 -3.34 29.26
CA ALA A 223 20.16 -2.44 29.97
C ALA A 223 19.77 -2.26 31.46
N GLY A 224 18.50 -2.43 31.82
CA GLY A 224 18.01 -2.42 33.20
C GLY A 224 18.16 -3.76 33.95
N ALA A 225 18.18 -4.88 33.23
CA ALA A 225 18.28 -6.22 33.81
C ALA A 225 19.71 -6.67 34.17
N THR A 226 20.75 -5.90 33.82
CA THR A 226 22.15 -6.25 34.13
C THR A 226 22.76 -5.50 35.33
N ARG A 227 22.00 -4.61 35.99
CA ARG A 227 22.49 -3.86 37.17
C ARG A 227 21.89 -4.25 38.52
N SER A 228 20.94 -5.20 38.58
CA SER A 228 20.32 -5.61 39.85
C SER A 228 20.13 -7.12 40.02
N SER A 229 21.05 -7.94 39.49
CA SER A 229 21.05 -9.41 39.74
C SER A 229 22.40 -9.96 40.22
N ARG A 230 23.35 -9.10 40.63
CA ARG A 230 24.61 -9.51 41.26
C ARG A 230 24.66 -9.34 42.78
N VAL A 231 23.55 -8.97 43.43
CA VAL A 231 23.47 -8.78 44.89
C VAL A 231 22.61 -9.85 45.59
N LEU A 232 21.94 -10.75 44.88
CA LEU A 232 21.05 -11.76 45.49
C LEU A 232 21.48 -13.23 45.27
N LEU A 233 22.75 -13.48 44.94
CA LEU A 233 23.30 -14.85 44.81
C LEU A 233 24.62 -15.03 45.57
N LYS A 234 24.85 -14.25 46.64
CA LYS A 234 26.04 -14.39 47.50
C LYS A 234 25.77 -14.52 49.00
N GLU A 235 24.52 -14.65 49.41
CA GLU A 235 24.17 -15.07 50.77
C GLU A 235 23.18 -16.23 50.65
N GLN A 236 23.41 -17.28 51.43
CA GLN A 236 22.66 -18.55 51.51
C GLN A 236 23.24 -19.74 50.71
N GLN A 237 24.56 -19.77 50.52
CA GLN A 237 25.33 -20.98 50.82
C GLN A 237 25.89 -20.86 52.24
N THR A 238 25.12 -21.37 53.19
CA THR A 238 25.53 -21.91 54.50
C THR A 238 24.66 -23.12 54.75
#